data_AF-A0A2G9HE73-F1
#
_entry.id   AF-A0A2G9HE73-F1
#
_cell.length_a   1.000
_cell.length_b   1.000
_cell.length_c   1.000
_cell.angle_alpha   90.00
_cell.angle_beta   90.00
_cell.angle_gamma   90.00
#
_symmetry.space_group_name_H-M   'P 1'
#
loop_
_entity.id
_entity.type
_entity.pdbx_description
1 polymer ?
#
loop_
_entity_poly.entity_id
_entity_poly.type
_entity_poly.pdbx_seq_one_letter_code
_entity_poly.pdbx_strand_id
1 'polypeptide(L)'
;MQQFERLFQFARRIEDLMFTITPEEIPFQIGLSKVDLRKVIKSSLSGVDKSITAMYKKIQKNLTSEELLPSLWDKCKTEFLDKYDSFAQLVAKVYPSETIPAVSEMRDLLASM
;
A
#
# COMPACT_ATOMS: atom_id res chain seq x y z
N MET A 1 -4.15 4.77 -9.20
CA MET A 1 -4.83 4.04 -8.10
C MET A 1 -4.75 2.52 -8.30
N GLN A 2 -5.00 1.96 -9.51
CA GLN A 2 -4.92 0.50 -9.77
C GLN A 2 -3.63 -0.19 -9.32
N GLN A 3 -2.50 0.53 -9.28
CA GLN A 3 -1.22 -0.06 -8.90
C GLN A 3 -1.15 -0.51 -7.44
N PHE A 4 -1.77 0.22 -6.50
CA PHE A 4 -1.82 -0.16 -5.08
C PHE A 4 -3.06 -0.99 -4.74
N GLU A 5 -4.01 -1.08 -5.67
CA GLU A 5 -5.24 -1.83 -5.45
C GLU A 5 -4.97 -3.29 -5.10
N ARG A 6 -4.02 -3.93 -5.79
CA ARG A 6 -3.61 -5.31 -5.48
C ARG A 6 -2.98 -5.44 -4.10
N LEU A 7 -2.18 -4.45 -3.68
CA LEU A 7 -1.57 -4.42 -2.34
C LEU A 7 -2.65 -4.37 -1.26
N PHE A 8 -3.60 -3.44 -1.38
CA PHE A 8 -4.65 -3.26 -0.39
C PHE A 8 -5.70 -4.38 -0.42
N GLN A 9 -5.98 -4.98 -1.58
CA GLN A 9 -6.80 -6.18 -1.67
C GLN A 9 -6.12 -7.38 -0.99
N PHE A 10 -4.82 -7.55 -1.16
CA PHE A 10 -4.06 -8.58 -0.46
C PHE A 10 -4.10 -8.37 1.06
N ALA A 11 -3.87 -7.14 1.52
CA ALA A 11 -3.97 -6.77 2.94
C ALA A 11 -5.37 -7.08 3.52
N ARG A 12 -6.43 -6.65 2.83
CA ARG A 12 -7.81 -6.89 3.24
C ARG A 12 -8.15 -8.38 3.36
N ARG A 13 -7.66 -9.21 2.42
CA ARG A 13 -7.87 -10.67 2.50
C ARG A 13 -7.21 -11.28 3.73
N ILE A 14 -6.06 -10.76 4.15
CA ILE A 14 -5.40 -11.17 5.40
C ILE A 14 -6.26 -10.76 6.58
N GLU A 15 -6.70 -9.51 6.65
CA GLU A 15 -7.57 -9.00 7.73
C GLU A 15 -8.85 -9.83 7.86
N ASP A 16 -9.52 -10.10 6.74
CA ASP A 16 -10.77 -10.89 6.72
C ASP A 16 -10.54 -12.32 7.26
N LEU A 17 -9.40 -12.94 6.96
CA LEU A 17 -9.05 -14.27 7.47
C LEU A 17 -8.62 -14.27 8.94
N MET A 18 -8.05 -13.17 9.43
CA MET A 18 -7.67 -13.06 10.84
C MET A 18 -8.88 -13.09 11.80
N PHE A 19 -10.10 -12.93 11.30
CA PHE A 19 -11.31 -13.16 12.09
C PHE A 19 -11.66 -14.65 12.27
N THR A 20 -11.06 -15.54 11.48
CA THR A 20 -11.42 -16.97 11.44
C THR A 20 -10.25 -17.90 11.75
N ILE A 21 -9.01 -17.51 11.45
CA ILE A 21 -7.79 -18.32 11.64
C ILE A 21 -6.66 -17.50 12.27
N THR A 22 -5.64 -18.17 12.81
CA THR A 22 -4.50 -17.46 13.42
C THR A 22 -3.54 -16.91 12.34
N PRO A 23 -2.75 -15.86 12.65
CA PRO A 23 -1.80 -15.28 11.71
C PRO A 23 -0.81 -16.29 11.12
N GLU A 24 -0.42 -17.31 11.90
CA GLU A 24 0.52 -18.36 11.50
C GLU A 24 -0.07 -19.30 10.45
N GLU A 25 -1.39 -19.41 10.37
CA GLU A 25 -2.09 -20.25 9.39
C GLU A 25 -2.27 -19.56 8.02
N ILE A 26 -2.22 -18.22 7.99
CA ILE A 26 -2.45 -17.42 6.77
C ILE A 26 -1.46 -17.73 5.64
N PRO A 27 -0.14 -17.90 5.88
CA PRO A 27 0.81 -18.25 4.82
C PRO A 27 0.53 -19.58 4.12
N PHE A 28 -0.27 -20.46 4.71
CA PHE A 28 -0.67 -21.74 4.14
C PHE A 28 -1.94 -21.65 3.29
N GLN A 29 -2.64 -20.50 3.30
CA GLN A 29 -3.82 -20.26 2.47
C GLN A 29 -3.44 -19.97 1.02
N ILE A 30 -4.30 -20.41 0.09
CA ILE A 30 -4.05 -20.25 -1.35
C ILE A 30 -3.97 -18.77 -1.74
N GLY A 31 -2.84 -18.39 -2.31
CA GLY A 31 -2.56 -17.03 -2.78
C GLY A 31 -2.13 -16.06 -1.67
N LEU A 32 -1.83 -16.55 -0.47
CA LEU A 32 -1.29 -15.76 0.65
C LEU A 32 0.06 -16.31 1.12
N SER A 33 0.76 -17.09 0.31
CA SER A 33 2.09 -17.57 0.66
C SER A 33 3.11 -16.42 0.71
N LYS A 34 4.28 -16.68 1.31
CA LYS A 34 5.42 -15.73 1.28
C LYS A 34 5.80 -15.34 -0.16
N VAL A 35 5.68 -16.28 -1.09
CA VAL A 35 5.96 -16.04 -2.51
C VAL A 35 4.94 -15.08 -3.12
N ASP A 36 3.66 -15.22 -2.75
CA ASP A 36 2.58 -14.35 -3.22
C ASP A 36 2.73 -12.95 -2.66
N LEU A 37 3.06 -12.82 -1.36
CA LEU A 37 3.39 -11.54 -0.73
C LEU A 37 4.50 -10.81 -1.52
N ARG A 38 5.64 -11.47 -1.78
CA ARG A 38 6.75 -10.88 -2.54
C ARG A 38 6.35 -10.44 -3.94
N LYS A 39 5.50 -11.21 -4.63
CA LYS A 39 4.97 -10.84 -5.95
C LYS A 39 4.07 -9.60 -5.88
N VAL A 40 3.20 -9.54 -4.88
CA VAL A 40 2.31 -8.38 -4.67
C VAL A 40 3.11 -7.13 -4.35
N ILE A 41 4.08 -7.21 -3.44
CA ILE A 41 4.99 -6.10 -3.12
C ILE A 41 5.72 -5.63 -4.37
N LYS A 42 6.37 -6.56 -5.09
CA LYS A 42 7.13 -6.22 -6.30
C LYS A 42 6.25 -5.53 -7.33
N SER A 43 5.08 -6.08 -7.65
CA SER A 43 4.19 -5.51 -8.66
C SER A 43 3.53 -4.19 -8.24
N SER A 44 3.30 -3.99 -6.94
CA SER A 44 2.63 -2.79 -6.42
C SER A 44 3.60 -1.65 -6.15
N LEU A 45 4.82 -1.94 -5.72
CA LEU A 45 5.82 -0.94 -5.32
C LEU A 45 6.90 -0.68 -6.39
N SER A 46 7.01 -1.52 -7.42
CA SER A 46 7.93 -1.23 -8.54
C SER A 46 7.47 0.02 -9.29
N GLY A 47 8.33 1.05 -9.34
CA GLY A 47 7.99 2.30 -10.02
C GLY A 47 6.98 3.17 -9.26
N VAL A 48 6.93 3.05 -7.93
CA VAL A 48 6.07 3.81 -7.03
C VAL A 48 6.17 5.33 -7.25
N ASP A 49 7.37 5.84 -7.56
CA ASP A 49 7.66 7.22 -7.95
C ASP A 49 6.78 7.70 -9.13
N LYS A 50 6.70 6.87 -10.19
CA LYS A 50 5.87 7.16 -11.37
C LYS A 50 4.39 7.07 -11.03
N SER A 51 4.01 6.12 -10.19
CA SER A 51 2.62 5.94 -9.76
C SER A 51 2.13 7.11 -8.92
N ILE A 52 2.95 7.62 -8.00
CA ILE A 52 2.67 8.82 -7.21
C ILE A 52 2.53 10.03 -8.13
N THR A 53 3.45 10.20 -9.09
CA THR A 53 3.37 11.28 -10.09
C THR A 53 2.07 11.22 -10.90
N ALA A 54 1.67 10.02 -11.31
CA ALA A 54 0.41 9.81 -12.03
C ALA A 54 -0.81 10.12 -11.15
N MET A 55 -0.77 9.82 -9.84
CA MET A 55 -1.84 10.15 -8.91
C MET A 55 -1.98 11.67 -8.76
N TYR A 56 -0.89 12.39 -8.53
CA TYR A 56 -0.89 13.85 -8.44
C TYR A 56 -1.47 14.50 -9.71
N LYS A 57 -0.97 14.11 -10.89
CA LYS A 57 -1.49 14.59 -12.18
C LYS A 57 -2.97 14.27 -12.38
N LYS A 58 -3.45 13.13 -11.89
CA LYS A 58 -4.86 12.76 -11.97
C LYS A 58 -5.71 13.65 -11.08
N ILE A 59 -5.28 13.95 -9.86
CA ILE A 59 -5.98 14.88 -8.96
C ILE A 59 -6.05 16.26 -9.63
N GLN A 60 -4.91 16.78 -10.11
CA GLN A 60 -4.85 18.06 -10.83
C GLN A 60 -5.83 18.14 -12.00
N LYS A 61 -5.89 17.10 -12.86
CA LYS A 61 -6.78 17.08 -14.04
C LYS A 61 -8.27 16.98 -13.72
N ASN A 62 -8.65 16.44 -12.56
CA ASN A 62 -10.05 16.28 -12.17
C ASN A 62 -10.55 17.43 -11.27
N LEU A 63 -9.68 18.37 -10.93
CA LEU A 63 -10.04 19.53 -10.11
C LEU A 63 -10.51 20.69 -10.98
N THR A 64 -11.61 21.31 -10.56
CA THR A 64 -12.11 22.58 -11.10
C THR A 64 -11.50 23.79 -10.39
N SER A 65 -10.93 23.60 -9.19
CA SER A 65 -10.25 24.61 -8.40
C SER A 65 -8.84 24.14 -8.05
N GLU A 66 -7.83 24.80 -8.64
CA GLU A 66 -6.42 24.47 -8.42
C GLU A 66 -5.96 24.78 -6.99
N GLU A 67 -6.61 25.74 -6.31
CA GLU A 67 -6.29 26.11 -4.92
C GLU A 67 -6.49 24.96 -3.93
N LEU A 68 -7.36 23.99 -4.26
CA LEU A 68 -7.60 22.81 -3.41
C LEU A 68 -6.54 21.72 -3.60
N LEU A 69 -5.74 21.77 -4.67
CA LEU A 69 -4.79 20.72 -5.03
C LEU A 69 -3.81 20.37 -3.89
N PRO A 70 -3.17 21.33 -3.19
CA PRO A 70 -2.26 21.00 -2.09
C PRO A 70 -2.95 20.24 -0.96
N SER A 71 -4.13 20.74 -0.52
CA SER A 71 -4.89 20.13 0.58
C SER A 71 -5.38 18.72 0.26
N LEU A 72 -5.81 18.49 -0.98
CA LEU A 72 -6.27 17.18 -1.44
C LEU A 72 -5.10 16.22 -1.62
N TRP A 73 -3.97 16.72 -2.11
CA TRP A 73 -2.77 15.92 -2.21
C TRP A 73 -2.25 15.47 -0.85
N ASP A 74 -2.20 16.38 0.13
CA ASP A 74 -1.82 16.04 1.51
C ASP A 74 -2.75 14.99 2.13
N LYS A 75 -4.06 15.11 1.89
CA LYS A 75 -5.02 14.09 2.30
C LYS A 75 -4.76 12.74 1.64
N CYS A 76 -4.47 12.71 0.33
CA CYS A 76 -4.14 11.48 -0.38
C CYS A 76 -2.83 10.84 0.11
N LYS A 77 -1.79 11.63 0.39
CA LYS A 77 -0.53 11.16 0.97
C LYS A 77 -0.77 10.52 2.34
N THR A 78 -1.55 11.19 3.19
CA THR A 78 -1.90 10.70 4.53
C THR A 78 -2.66 9.37 4.45
N GLU A 79 -3.72 9.30 3.66
CA GLU A 79 -4.52 8.08 3.51
C GLU A 79 -3.71 6.91 2.92
N PHE A 80 -2.78 7.19 2.01
CA PHE A 80 -1.87 6.17 1.49
C PHE A 80 -0.94 5.64 2.59
N LEU A 81 -0.31 6.53 3.36
CA LEU A 81 0.62 6.15 4.42
C LEU A 81 -0.08 5.36 5.53
N ASP A 82 -1.29 5.75 5.94
CA ASP A 82 -2.06 5.04 6.96
C ASP A 82 -2.38 3.59 6.52
N LYS A 83 -2.77 3.42 5.26
CA LYS A 83 -3.03 2.08 4.69
C LYS A 83 -1.74 1.26 4.53
N TYR A 84 -0.65 1.90 4.14
CA TYR A 84 0.64 1.23 4.00
C TYR A 84 1.22 0.81 5.36
N ASP A 85 1.08 1.64 6.39
CA ASP A 85 1.48 1.32 7.77
C ASP A 85 0.68 0.13 8.30
N SER A 86 -0.65 0.14 8.10
CA SER A 86 -1.52 -1.00 8.46
C SER A 86 -1.06 -2.29 7.76
N PHE A 87 -0.75 -2.22 6.45
CA PHE A 87 -0.19 -3.34 5.71
C PHE A 87 1.17 -3.80 6.29
N ALA A 88 2.05 -2.87 6.64
CA ALA A 88 3.35 -3.21 7.21
C ALA A 88 3.24 -3.96 8.54
N GLN A 89 2.33 -3.52 9.41
CA GLN A 89 2.03 -4.20 10.67
C GLN A 89 1.46 -5.61 10.45
N LEU A 90 0.55 -5.76 9.49
CA LEU A 90 0.02 -7.08 9.11
C LEU A 90 1.12 -8.01 8.60
N VAL A 91 2.01 -7.51 7.74
CA VAL A 91 3.12 -8.29 7.21
C VAL A 91 4.08 -8.71 8.31
N ALA A 92 4.42 -7.82 9.25
CA ALA A 92 5.28 -8.16 10.38
C ALA A 92 4.67 -9.27 11.26
N LYS A 93 3.34 -9.28 11.41
CA LYS A 93 2.61 -10.29 12.18
C LYS A 93 2.50 -11.64 11.48
N VAL A 94 2.19 -11.64 10.19
CA VAL A 94 1.89 -12.86 9.41
C VAL A 94 3.14 -13.47 8.76
N TYR A 95 4.10 -12.63 8.38
CA TYR A 95 5.32 -13.01 7.67
C TYR A 95 6.56 -12.42 8.35
N PRO A 96 6.87 -12.81 9.60
CA PRO A 96 7.94 -12.19 10.39
C PRO A 96 9.35 -12.34 9.78
N SER A 97 9.53 -13.25 8.83
CA SER A 97 10.79 -13.45 8.09
C SER A 97 10.90 -12.62 6.81
N GLU A 98 9.85 -11.89 6.42
CA GLU A 98 9.84 -11.07 5.21
C GLU A 98 10.16 -9.62 5.56
N THR A 99 10.89 -8.95 4.66
CA THR A 99 11.19 -7.52 4.79
C THR A 99 10.47 -6.77 3.68
N ILE A 100 9.87 -5.65 4.03
CA ILE A 100 9.22 -4.73 3.11
C ILE A 100 9.84 -3.33 3.28
N PRO A 101 9.72 -2.44 2.28
CA PRO A 101 10.15 -1.05 2.45
C PRO A 101 9.52 -0.40 3.68
N ALA A 102 10.29 0.39 4.42
CA ALA A 102 9.76 1.04 5.61
C ALA A 102 8.73 2.12 5.26
N VAL A 103 7.81 2.39 6.19
CA VAL A 103 6.82 3.47 6.05
C VAL A 103 7.52 4.84 5.91
N SER A 104 8.71 5.00 6.51
CA SER A 104 9.54 6.20 6.33
C SER A 104 10.01 6.36 4.89
N GLU A 105 10.43 5.28 4.22
CA GLU A 105 10.85 5.34 2.81
C GLU A 105 9.67 5.78 1.92
N MET A 106 8.46 5.27 2.18
CA MET A 106 7.25 5.71 1.48
C MET A 106 6.92 7.17 1.74
N ARG A 107 7.12 7.65 2.97
CA ARG A 107 6.93 9.04 3.33
C ARG A 107 7.90 9.94 2.57
N ASP A 108 9.17 9.57 2.51
CA ASP A 108 10.20 10.33 1.81
C ASP A 108 9.91 10.40 0.29
N LEU A 109 9.45 9.29 -0.30
CA LEU A 109 9.01 9.25 -1.70
C LEU A 109 7.83 10.20 -1.95
N LEU A 110 6.83 10.23 -1.06
CA LEU A 110 5.68 11.12 -1.19
C LEU A 110 6.02 12.59 -0.93
N ALA A 111 7.05 12.86 -0.12
CA ALA A 111 7.54 14.21 0.16
C ALA A 111 8.39 14.78 -0.98
N SER A 112 8.96 13.92 -1.83
CA SER A 112 9.75 14.33 -3.01
C SER A 112 8.93 14.88 -4.18
N MET A 113 7.60 14.96 -4.02
CA MET A 113 6.63 15.42 -5.02
C MET A 113 5.99 16.76 -4.68
#